data_AF-A0A1M3CV13-F1
#
_entry.id   AF-A0A1M3CV13-F1
#
_cell.length_a   1.000
_cell.length_b   1.000
_cell.length_c   1.000
_cell.angle_alpha   90.00
_cell.angle_beta   90.00
_cell.angle_gamma   90.00
#
_symmetry.space_group_name_H-M   'P 1'
#
loop_
_entity.id
_entity.type
_entity.pdbx_description
1 polymer ?
#
loop_
_entity_poly.entity_id
_entity_poly.type
_entity_poly.pdbx_seq_one_letter_code
_entity_poly.pdbx_strand_id
1 'polypeptide(L)'
;MKYLWSVLVLLLCCSLLPAAENSLGLKETEPSLVLLSEIKRLEHLIHITEDNLANQQSLKKQFLDFQKIQLRYLENTQNKEVTLQMVQSAHALLEAIKQYHLTQVFDAEFISQLTFFSQFASKRSVPKN
;
A
#
# COMPACT_ATOMS: atom_id res chain seq x y z
N MET A 1 -34.82 -31.34 -48.97
CA MET A 1 -34.48 -30.74 -50.27
C MET A 1 -34.43 -29.24 -50.09
N LYS A 2 -33.25 -28.66 -50.29
CA LYS A 2 -32.97 -27.73 -51.40
C LYS A 2 -33.61 -26.35 -51.19
N TYR A 3 -32.74 -25.48 -50.70
CA TYR A 3 -32.70 -24.03 -50.82
C TYR A 3 -33.31 -23.46 -52.11
N LEU A 4 -33.39 -22.13 -52.10
CA LEU A 4 -33.19 -21.24 -53.25
C LEU A 4 -34.48 -20.91 -54.05
N TRP A 5 -35.15 -19.81 -53.69
CA TRP A 5 -35.06 -18.48 -54.33
C TRP A 5 -36.11 -17.55 -53.70
N SER A 6 -35.77 -16.60 -52.83
CA SER A 6 -35.12 -15.31 -53.10
C SER A 6 -35.83 -14.46 -54.17
N VAL A 7 -36.09 -13.20 -53.77
CA VAL A 7 -36.38 -12.03 -54.62
C VAL A 7 -37.84 -11.86 -55.04
N LEU A 8 -38.71 -11.35 -54.15
CA LEU A 8 -39.68 -10.28 -54.52
C LEU A 8 -40.52 -9.71 -53.35
N VAL A 9 -39.95 -9.33 -52.21
CA VAL A 9 -40.60 -8.29 -51.35
C VAL A 9 -39.51 -7.34 -50.86
N LEU A 10 -38.90 -6.70 -51.84
CA LEU A 10 -37.97 -5.58 -51.69
C LEU A 10 -38.80 -4.35 -52.06
N LEU A 11 -39.60 -3.83 -51.13
CA LEU A 11 -40.24 -2.48 -51.11
C LEU A 11 -41.33 -2.46 -50.02
N LEU A 12 -41.33 -1.44 -49.16
CA LEU A 12 -42.03 -1.32 -47.85
C LEU A 12 -41.40 -2.21 -46.77
N CYS A 13 -40.31 -1.80 -46.11
CA CYS A 13 -40.37 -0.84 -45.01
C CYS A 13 -39.05 -0.04 -44.89
N CYS A 14 -38.77 0.83 -45.87
CA CYS A 14 -37.70 1.84 -45.81
C CYS A 14 -38.12 3.13 -45.07
N SER A 15 -38.95 3.04 -44.03
CA SER A 15 -39.29 4.22 -43.24
C SER A 15 -39.49 3.85 -41.77
N LEU A 16 -38.38 3.62 -41.07
CA LEU A 16 -38.21 3.84 -39.63
C LEU A 16 -36.75 3.48 -39.26
N LEU A 17 -35.79 4.12 -39.94
CA LEU A 17 -34.51 4.42 -39.30
C LEU A 17 -34.79 5.59 -38.34
N PRO A 18 -34.66 5.44 -37.02
CA PRO A 18 -34.34 6.60 -36.19
C PRO A 18 -32.93 7.03 -36.57
N ALA A 19 -32.84 7.89 -37.59
CA ALA A 19 -31.73 8.81 -37.71
C ALA A 19 -31.94 9.88 -36.63
N ALA A 20 -31.32 9.72 -35.47
CA ALA A 20 -30.99 10.85 -34.59
C ALA A 20 -30.07 10.36 -33.47
N GLU A 21 -28.86 10.89 -33.50
CA GLU A 21 -28.05 11.19 -32.33
C GLU A 21 -27.45 9.99 -31.59
N ASN A 22 -26.42 9.43 -32.22
CA ASN A 22 -25.15 9.30 -31.50
C ASN A 22 -24.73 10.71 -31.01
N SER A 23 -25.38 11.21 -29.95
CA SER A 23 -24.66 12.05 -29.01
C SER A 23 -23.66 11.10 -28.35
N LEU A 24 -22.49 11.00 -28.97
CA LEU A 24 -21.26 10.99 -28.20
C LEU A 24 -21.35 12.22 -27.29
N GLY A 25 -22.06 12.07 -26.18
CA GLY A 25 -21.88 12.84 -24.97
C GLY A 25 -20.50 12.50 -24.43
N LEU A 26 -19.47 12.78 -25.23
CA LEU A 26 -18.33 13.50 -24.72
C LEU A 26 -18.96 14.74 -24.09
N LYS A 27 -19.36 14.61 -22.82
CA LYS A 27 -19.33 15.75 -21.92
C LYS A 27 -17.95 16.31 -22.16
N GLU A 28 -17.86 17.38 -22.94
CA GLU A 28 -16.76 18.30 -22.84
C GLU A 28 -16.82 18.75 -21.39
N THR A 29 -16.21 17.96 -20.49
CA THR A 29 -15.96 18.38 -19.14
C THR A 29 -15.16 19.65 -19.32
N GLU A 30 -15.76 20.78 -18.97
CA GLU A 30 -15.14 22.08 -19.14
C GLU A 30 -13.67 21.94 -18.72
N PRO A 31 -12.71 22.30 -19.59
CA PRO A 31 -11.30 22.06 -19.32
C PRO A 31 -10.85 22.59 -17.93
N SER A 32 -11.51 23.64 -17.45
CA SER A 32 -11.37 24.19 -16.10
C SER A 32 -11.76 23.22 -14.98
N LEU A 33 -12.87 22.48 -15.11
CA LEU A 33 -13.33 21.48 -14.15
C LEU A 33 -12.41 20.26 -14.10
N VAL A 34 -11.90 19.84 -15.26
CA VAL A 34 -10.89 18.76 -15.34
C VAL A 34 -9.63 19.20 -14.62
N LEU A 35 -9.08 20.38 -14.95
CA LEU A 35 -7.88 20.92 -14.32
C LEU A 35 -8.03 21.04 -12.80
N LEU A 36 -9.17 21.54 -12.30
CA LEU A 36 -9.42 21.64 -10.87
C LEU A 36 -9.45 20.27 -10.17
N SER A 37 -9.98 19.24 -10.84
CA SER A 37 -9.95 17.88 -10.32
C SER A 37 -8.53 17.28 -10.29
N GLU A 38 -7.68 17.61 -11.27
CA GLU A 38 -6.28 17.19 -11.29
C GLU A 38 -5.45 17.90 -10.21
N ILE A 39 -5.70 19.20 -9.98
CA ILE A 39 -5.05 19.95 -8.89
C ILE A 39 -5.39 19.30 -7.54
N LYS A 40 -6.66 18.98 -7.29
CA LYS A 40 -7.07 18.27 -6.06
C LYS A 40 -6.42 16.90 -5.91
N ARG A 41 -6.28 16.16 -7.01
CA ARG A 41 -5.54 14.88 -7.01
C ARG A 41 -4.07 15.11 -6.65
N LEU A 42 -3.44 16.14 -7.19
CA LEU A 42 -2.06 16.50 -6.88
C LEU A 42 -1.90 16.90 -5.41
N GLU A 43 -2.81 17.71 -4.86
CA GLU A 43 -2.81 18.05 -3.43
C GLU A 43 -2.92 16.81 -2.55
N HIS A 44 -3.79 15.86 -2.91
CA HIS A 44 -3.91 14.60 -2.19
C HIS A 44 -2.62 13.76 -2.26
N LEU A 45 -1.97 13.69 -3.43
CA LEU A 45 -0.68 13.02 -3.60
C LEU A 45 0.43 13.66 -2.79
N ILE A 46 0.46 15.00 -2.73
CA ILE A 46 1.41 15.75 -1.90
C ILE A 46 1.21 15.38 -0.43
N HIS A 47 -0.02 15.42 0.06
CA HIS A 47 -0.33 15.10 1.45
C HIS A 47 0.09 13.66 1.82
N ILE A 48 -0.23 12.67 0.97
CA ILE A 48 0.21 11.28 1.17
C ILE A 48 1.75 11.18 1.20
N THR A 49 2.42 11.95 0.34
CA THR A 49 3.90 11.95 0.28
C THR A 49 4.51 12.53 1.55
N GLU A 50 3.93 13.60 2.11
CA GLU A 50 4.35 14.20 3.38
C GLU A 50 4.15 13.23 4.55
N ASP A 51 3.01 12.54 4.61
CA ASP A 51 2.74 11.52 5.63
C ASP A 51 3.73 10.35 5.52
N ASN A 52 4.02 9.89 4.30
CA ASN A 52 5.02 8.86 4.07
C ASN A 52 6.41 9.29 4.52
N LEU A 53 6.79 10.54 4.25
CA LEU A 53 8.07 11.10 4.71
C LEU A 53 8.13 11.14 6.25
N ALA A 54 7.06 11.57 6.92
CA ALA A 54 6.98 11.59 8.38
C ALA A 54 7.12 10.17 8.96
N ASN A 55 6.46 9.19 8.36
CA ASN A 55 6.56 7.78 8.76
C ASN A 55 7.98 7.24 8.59
N GLN A 56 8.67 7.58 7.48
CA GLN A 56 10.06 7.20 7.25
C GLN A 56 11.01 7.86 8.26
N GLN A 57 10.80 9.12 8.62
CA GLN A 57 11.59 9.81 9.65
C GLN A 57 11.39 9.17 11.03
N SER A 58 10.15 8.81 11.37
CA SER A 58 9.83 8.08 12.60
C SER A 58 10.51 6.71 12.63
N LEU A 59 10.44 5.95 11.53
CA LEU A 59 11.11 4.66 11.40
C LEU A 59 12.62 4.80 11.56
N LYS A 60 13.24 5.80 10.92
CA LYS A 60 14.68 6.09 11.08
C LYS A 60 15.06 6.31 12.55
N LYS A 61 14.24 7.03 13.31
CA LYS A 61 14.47 7.23 14.75
C LYS A 61 14.46 5.91 15.51
N GLN A 62 13.50 5.02 15.22
CA GLN A 62 13.43 3.69 15.84
C GLN A 62 14.66 2.84 15.51
N PHE A 63 15.18 2.89 14.28
CA PHE A 63 16.45 2.25 13.91
C PHE A 63 17.62 2.74 14.76
N LEU A 64 17.75 4.06 14.93
CA LEU A 64 18.85 4.64 15.72
C LEU A 64 18.75 4.25 17.19
N ASP A 65 17.54 4.18 17.74
CA ASP A 65 17.34 3.78 19.13
C ASP A 65 17.58 2.27 19.33
N PHE A 66 17.17 1.43 18.37
CA PHE A 66 17.50 0.01 18.33
C PHE A 66 19.02 -0.21 18.29
N GLN A 67 19.75 0.54 17.44
CA GLN A 67 21.20 0.46 17.35
C GLN A 67 21.88 0.75 18.69
N LYS A 68 21.44 1.80 19.41
CA LYS A 68 21.97 2.11 20.76
C LYS A 68 21.73 0.97 21.75
N ILE A 69 20.56 0.34 21.71
CA ILE A 69 20.23 -0.81 22.56
C ILE A 69 21.11 -2.01 22.19
N GLN A 70 21.28 -2.28 20.89
CA GLN A 70 22.12 -3.36 20.39
C GLN A 70 23.57 -3.21 20.84
N LEU A 71 24.14 -2.00 20.78
CA LEU A 71 25.50 -1.75 21.26
C LEU A 71 25.64 -2.08 22.75
N ARG A 72 24.70 -1.61 23.60
CA ARG A 72 24.68 -1.95 25.03
C ARG A 72 24.51 -3.45 25.29
N TYR A 73 23.73 -4.14 24.44
CA TYR A 73 23.57 -5.58 24.52
C TYR A 73 24.89 -6.31 24.23
N LEU A 74 25.63 -5.86 23.21
CA LEU A 74 26.93 -6.44 22.84
C LEU A 74 28.00 -6.20 23.91
N GLU A 75 27.94 -5.09 24.63
CA GLU A 75 28.83 -4.81 25.77
C GLU A 75 28.61 -5.79 26.94
N ASN A 76 27.36 -6.19 27.20
CA ASN A 76 27.04 -7.15 28.27
C ASN A 76 25.79 -7.97 27.95
N THR A 77 26.00 -9.10 27.27
CA THR A 77 24.92 -10.00 26.81
C THR A 77 24.21 -10.75 27.95
N GLN A 78 24.78 -10.76 29.17
CA GLN A 78 24.15 -11.38 30.34
C GLN A 78 23.20 -10.43 31.07
N ASN A 79 23.21 -9.14 30.72
CA ASN A 79 22.28 -8.18 31.30
C ASN A 79 20.86 -8.44 30.80
N LYS A 80 20.04 -9.03 31.68
CA LYS A 80 18.64 -9.40 31.39
C LYS A 80 17.77 -8.20 31.03
N GLU A 81 18.04 -7.03 31.62
CA GLU A 81 17.27 -5.81 31.34
C GLU A 81 17.56 -5.31 29.93
N VAL A 82 18.85 -5.23 29.56
CA VAL A 82 19.24 -4.82 28.21
C VAL A 82 18.78 -5.83 27.15
N THR A 83 18.81 -7.13 27.49
CA THR A 83 18.27 -8.19 26.62
C THR A 83 16.77 -8.01 26.41
N LEU A 84 16.01 -7.67 27.45
CA LEU A 84 14.58 -7.41 27.35
C LEU A 84 14.30 -6.19 26.46
N GLN A 85 15.04 -5.09 26.66
CA GLN A 85 14.93 -3.90 25.83
C GLN A 85 15.24 -4.21 24.36
N MET A 86 16.26 -5.03 24.09
CA MET A 86 16.63 -5.45 22.74
C MET A 86 15.49 -6.23 22.07
N VAL A 87 14.91 -7.19 22.78
CA VAL A 87 13.78 -8.01 22.30
C VAL A 87 12.54 -7.16 22.02
N GLN A 88 12.19 -6.24 22.92
CA GLN A 88 11.04 -5.34 22.75
C GLN A 88 11.26 -4.36 21.60
N SER A 89 12.45 -3.78 21.50
CA SER A 89 12.80 -2.84 20.44
C SER A 89 12.84 -3.53 19.08
N ALA A 90 13.36 -4.76 18.99
CA ALA A 90 13.33 -5.55 17.76
C ALA A 90 11.89 -5.85 17.30
N HIS A 91 11.01 -6.20 18.24
CA HIS A 91 9.60 -6.44 17.94
C HIS A 91 8.92 -5.17 17.42
N ALA A 92 9.05 -4.05 18.13
CA ALA A 92 8.46 -2.78 17.71
C ALA A 92 8.96 -2.34 16.32
N LEU A 93 10.27 -2.47 16.07
CA LEU A 93 10.87 -2.12 14.79
C LEU A 93 10.37 -3.03 13.67
N LEU A 94 10.26 -4.33 13.90
CA LEU A 94 9.74 -5.29 12.92
C LEU A 94 8.28 -5.00 12.58
N GLU A 95 7.44 -4.72 13.57
CA GLU A 95 6.03 -4.38 13.35
C GLU A 95 5.89 -3.05 12.61
N ALA A 96 6.71 -2.04 12.91
CA ALA A 96 6.74 -0.79 12.15
C ALA A 96 7.12 -1.01 10.67
N ILE A 97 8.14 -1.85 10.40
CA ILE A 97 8.54 -2.20 9.03
C ILE A 97 7.39 -2.89 8.28
N LYS A 98 6.68 -3.82 8.93
CA LYS A 98 5.52 -4.51 8.33
C LYS A 98 4.35 -3.57 8.08
N GLN A 99 4.04 -2.71 9.05
CA GLN A 99 2.94 -1.74 8.97
C GLN A 99 3.12 -0.78 7.79
N TYR A 100 4.36 -0.39 7.49
CA TYR A 100 4.66 0.45 6.33
C TYR A 100 4.94 -0.33 5.05
N HIS A 101 4.73 -1.65 5.04
CA HIS A 101 4.98 -2.54 3.90
C HIS A 101 6.41 -2.49 3.35
N LEU A 102 7.40 -2.22 4.21
CA LEU A 102 8.81 -2.01 3.83
C LEU A 102 9.67 -3.27 3.96
N THR A 103 9.10 -4.43 4.29
CA THR A 103 9.87 -5.66 4.53
C THR A 103 10.78 -6.05 3.36
N GLN A 104 10.35 -5.82 2.12
CA GLN A 104 11.12 -6.14 0.92
C GLN A 104 12.25 -5.13 0.61
N VAL A 105 12.23 -3.96 1.27
CA VAL A 105 13.24 -2.91 1.07
C VAL A 105 14.51 -3.21 1.86
N PHE A 106 14.38 -3.92 2.97
CA PHE A 106 15.50 -4.23 3.86
C PHE A 106 16.10 -5.60 3.58
N ASP A 107 17.35 -5.75 3.99
CA ASP A 107 18.08 -7.01 3.85
C ASP A 107 17.38 -8.16 4.59
N ALA A 108 17.33 -9.33 3.94
CA ALA A 108 16.63 -10.50 4.46
C ALA A 108 17.25 -11.04 5.76
N GLU A 109 18.57 -10.94 5.91
CA GLU A 109 19.27 -11.32 7.14
C GLU A 109 18.86 -10.40 8.28
N PHE A 110 18.81 -9.09 8.05
CA PHE A 110 18.35 -8.12 9.04
C PHE A 110 16.92 -8.40 9.50
N ILE A 111 15.99 -8.65 8.58
CA ILE A 111 14.61 -9.01 8.90
C ILE A 111 14.55 -10.33 9.67
N SER A 112 15.38 -11.32 9.32
CA SER A 112 15.48 -12.59 10.04
C SER A 112 15.95 -12.39 11.48
N GLN A 113 16.97 -11.55 11.72
CA GLN A 113 17.45 -11.21 13.05
C GLN A 113 16.36 -10.52 13.89
N LEU A 114 15.68 -9.51 13.35
CA LEU A 114 14.56 -8.87 14.05
C LEU A 114 13.45 -9.86 14.38
N THR A 115 13.13 -10.76 13.44
CA THR A 115 12.13 -11.80 13.63
C THR A 115 12.52 -12.72 14.78
N PHE A 116 13.76 -13.20 14.82
CA PHE A 116 14.28 -14.02 15.90
C PHE A 116 14.09 -13.34 17.26
N PHE A 117 14.55 -12.10 17.42
CA PHE A 117 14.40 -11.38 18.69
C PHE A 117 12.93 -11.14 19.06
N SER A 118 12.08 -10.80 18.08
CA SER A 118 10.65 -10.53 18.31
C SER A 118 9.85 -11.74 18.83
N GLN A 119 10.29 -12.98 18.53
CA GLN A 119 9.65 -14.20 19.02
C GLN A 119 9.69 -14.31 20.54
N PHE A 120 10.70 -13.71 21.19
CA PHE A 120 10.83 -13.72 22.64
C PHE A 120 9.96 -12.67 23.34
N ALA A 121 9.60 -11.58 22.64
CA ALA A 121 8.67 -10.57 23.17
C ALA A 121 7.27 -11.15 23.30
N SER A 122 6.86 -11.93 22.29
CA SER A 122 5.51 -12.50 22.15
C SER A 122 5.17 -13.56 23.21
N LYS A 123 6.17 -14.26 23.76
CA LYS A 123 5.96 -15.36 24.72
C LYS A 123 5.69 -14.90 26.15
N ARG A 124 5.90 -13.61 26.47
CA ARG A 124 5.83 -13.09 27.85
C ARG A 124 4.50 -12.43 28.19
N SER A 125 3.63 -12.18 27.22
CA SER A 125 2.35 -11.46 27.37
C SER A 125 1.14 -12.36 27.66
N VAL A 126 1.31 -13.68 27.85
CA VAL A 126 0.20 -14.58 28.19
C VAL A 126 0.22 -14.90 29.69
N PRO A 127 -0.68 -14.30 30.51
CA PRO A 127 -0.98 -14.86 31.83
C PRO A 127 -1.75 -16.16 31.60
N LYS A 128 -1.18 -17.29 32.02
CA LYS A 128 -1.92 -18.55 32.12
C LYS A 128 -2.83 -18.45 33.34
N ASN A 129 -4.10 -18.13 33.12
CA ASN A 129 -5.18 -18.47 34.04
C ASN A 129 -5.55 -19.94 33.87
#